data_AF-A0A1G6WJ22-F1
#
_entry.id   AF-A0A1G6WJ22-F1
#
_cell.length_a   1.000
_cell.length_b   1.000
_cell.length_c   1.000
_cell.angle_alpha   90.00
_cell.angle_beta   90.00
_cell.angle_gamma   90.00
#
_symmetry.space_group_name_H-M   'P 1'
#
loop_
_entity.id
_entity.type
_entity.pdbx_description
1 polymer ?
#
loop_
_entity_poly.entity_id
_entity_poly.type
_entity_poly.pdbx_seq_one_letter_code
_entity_poly.pdbx_strand_id
1 'polypeptide(L)' 'MDPHEQNGPSMNEVHVRVGLYRNRYHTDTSCPALNGKPETFGGVERMPREEAEAQGLGPCRTCET' A
#
# COMPACT_ATOMS: atom_id res chain seq x y z
N MET A 1 -24.29 -14.51 16.12
CA MET A 1 -24.52 -14.08 14.74
C MET A 1 -24.37 -12.58 14.75
N ASP A 2 -23.22 -12.08 14.31
CA ASP A 2 -23.14 -11.05 13.28
C ASP A 2 -21.69 -11.02 12.74
N PRO A 3 -21.50 -11.41 11.47
CA PRO A 3 -20.19 -11.54 10.84
C PRO A 3 -19.69 -10.16 10.41
N HIS A 4 -18.90 -9.50 11.24
CA HIS A 4 -18.23 -8.25 10.87
C HIS A 4 -16.96 -8.45 10.04
N GLU A 5 -16.76 -9.60 9.42
CA GLU A 5 -15.72 -9.76 8.39
C GLU A 5 -16.31 -9.34 7.05
N GLN A 6 -16.39 -8.01 6.94
CA GLN A 6 -16.84 -7.27 5.78
C GLN A 6 -16.04 -7.74 4.55
N ASN A 7 -16.69 -8.59 3.76
CA ASN A 7 -16.34 -8.82 2.36
C ASN A 7 -16.73 -7.54 1.60
N GLY A 8 -15.91 -6.50 1.72
CA GLY A 8 -16.04 -5.26 0.96
C GLY A 8 -15.74 -5.50 -0.52
N PRO A 9 -16.45 -4.82 -1.45
CA PRO A 9 -16.36 -5.09 -2.88
C PRO A 9 -14.97 -4.78 -3.39
N SER A 10 -14.16 -5.81 -3.69
CA SER A 10 -12.90 -5.74 -4.45
C SER A 10 -12.27 -4.34 -4.52
N MET A 11 -11.96 -3.78 -3.35
CA MET A 11 -11.34 -2.47 -3.28
C MET A 11 -9.92 -2.70 -3.74
N ASN A 12 -9.50 -2.04 -4.82
CA ASN A 12 -8.16 -2.17 -5.39
C ASN A 12 -7.11 -2.19 -4.26
N GLU A 13 -6.63 -3.38 -3.92
CA GLU A 13 -5.67 -3.57 -2.83
C GLU A 13 -4.34 -2.96 -3.28
N VAL A 14 -3.69 -2.26 -2.37
CA VAL A 14 -2.41 -1.60 -2.63
C VAL A 14 -1.36 -2.09 -1.65
N HIS A 15 -0.12 -2.01 -2.12
CA HIS A 15 1.08 -2.37 -1.39
C HIS A 15 1.71 -1.12 -0.83
N VAL A 16 1.83 -1.04 0.49
CA VAL A 16 2.45 0.07 1.20
C VAL A 16 3.76 -0.43 1.78
N ARG A 17 4.82 0.35 1.55
CA ARG A 17 6.10 0.05 2.19
C ARG A 17 6.09 0.50 3.64
N VAL A 18 6.44 -0.40 4.54
CA VAL A 18 6.68 -0.11 5.96
C VAL A 18 8.10 0.42 6.13
N GLY A 19 8.25 1.63 6.68
CA GLY A 19 9.54 2.26 6.95
C GLY A 19 9.48 3.78 7.07
N LEU A 20 10.62 4.41 7.35
CA LEU A 20 10.71 5.87 7.51
C LEU A 20 10.55 6.60 6.17
N TYR A 21 9.84 7.74 6.21
CA TYR A 21 9.62 8.66 5.09
C TYR A 21 8.91 8.05 3.86
N ARG A 22 8.02 7.07 4.06
CA ARG A 22 7.24 6.46 2.98
C ARG A 22 5.80 6.94 3.06
N ASN A 23 5.43 7.74 2.06
CA ASN A 23 4.12 8.38 1.94
C ASN A 23 3.39 7.94 0.67
N ARG A 24 3.70 6.75 0.14
CA ARG A 24 3.12 6.26 -1.11
C ARG A 24 2.70 4.79 -1.07
N TYR A 25 1.60 4.49 -1.78
CA TYR A 25 1.11 3.15 -2.03
C TYR A 25 1.37 2.71 -3.49
N HIS A 26 1.44 1.41 -3.72
CA HIS A 26 1.84 0.80 -4.99
C HIS A 26 0.82 -0.25 -5.43
N THR A 27 0.45 -0.28 -6.69
CA THR A 27 -0.39 -1.34 -7.26
C THR A 27 0.43 -2.54 -7.76
N ASP A 28 1.73 -2.34 -8.00
CA ASP A 28 2.67 -3.38 -8.46
C ASP A 28 3.73 -3.70 -7.41
N THR A 29 3.82 -4.97 -7.01
CA THR A 29 4.84 -5.48 -6.08
C THR A 29 6.25 -5.47 -6.67
N SER A 30 6.36 -5.42 -8.00
CA SER A 30 7.63 -5.37 -8.72
C SER A 30 8.18 -3.96 -8.84
N CYS A 31 7.43 -2.95 -8.37
CA CYS A 31 7.84 -1.56 -8.45
C CYS A 31 9.20 -1.34 -7.76
N PRO A 32 10.23 -0.83 -8.46
CA PRO A 32 11.54 -0.58 -7.86
C PRO A 32 11.48 0.39 -6.68
N ALA A 33 10.52 1.30 -6.67
CA ALA A 33 10.31 2.25 -5.57
C ALA A 33 9.73 1.58 -4.31
N LEU A 34 8.98 0.47 -4.45
CA LEU A 34 8.47 -0.32 -3.32
C LEU A 34 9.63 -1.05 -2.62
N ASN A 35 10.54 -1.65 -3.41
CA ASN A 35 11.63 -2.49 -2.91
C ASN A 35 12.98 -1.76 -2.73
N GLY A 36 13.08 -0.47 -3.07
CA GLY A 36 14.36 0.25 -3.04
C GLY A 36 14.91 0.47 -1.61
N LYS A 37 16.22 0.63 -1.43
CA LYS A 37 16.86 0.96 -0.12
C LYS A 37 16.55 -0.06 1.00
N PRO A 38 17.23 -1.22 1.02
CA PRO A 38 17.04 -2.26 2.04
C PRO A 38 17.31 -1.78 3.48
N GLU A 39 18.17 -0.77 3.66
CA GLU A 39 18.51 -0.19 4.97
C GLU A 39 17.31 0.41 5.72
N THR A 40 16.23 0.75 5.01
CA THR A 40 15.01 1.36 5.58
C THR A 40 13.76 0.58 5.21
N PHE A 41 13.91 -0.67 4.79
CA PHE A 41 12.81 -1.53 4.37
C PHE A 41 12.39 -2.40 5.55
N GLY A 42 11.26 -2.06 6.18
CA GLY A 42 10.65 -2.86 7.26
C GLY A 42 9.71 -3.95 6.75
N GLY A 43 9.31 -3.89 5.47
CA GLY A 43 8.37 -4.83 4.86
C GLY A 43 7.41 -4.15 3.89
N VAL A 44 6.46 -4.94 3.39
CA VAL A 44 5.33 -4.47 2.58
C VAL A 44 4.06 -4.94 3.26
N GLU A 45 3.13 -4.01 3.46
CA GLU A 45 1.79 -4.28 3.94
C GLU A 45 0.80 -4.16 2.78
N ARG A 46 -0.22 -5.02 2.77
CA ARG A 46 -1.34 -4.94 1.84
C ARG A 46 -2.52 -4.36 2.58
N MET A 47 -3.09 -3.29 2.03
CA MET A 47 -4.27 -2.66 2.58
C MET A 47 -5.17 -2.13 1.46
N PRO A 48 -6.45 -1.87 1.74
CA PRO A 48 -7.34 -1.19 0.82
C PRO A 48 -6.78 0.18 0.43
N ARG A 49 -6.92 0.57 -0.84
CA ARG A 49 -6.51 1.90 -1.32
C ARG A 49 -7.06 3.04 -0.48
N GLU A 50 -8.34 2.97 -0.12
CA GLU A 50 -9.00 4.02 0.67
C GLU A 50 -8.38 4.16 2.06
N GLU A 51 -7.96 3.04 2.67
CA GLU A 51 -7.26 3.06 3.94
C GLU A 51 -5.87 3.69 3.79
N ALA A 52 -5.14 3.37 2.72
CA ALA A 52 -3.86 4.01 2.43
C ALA A 52 -4.01 5.53 2.24
N GLU A 53 -5.01 5.96 1.47
CA GLU A 53 -5.32 7.39 1.27
C GLU A 53 -5.74 8.07 2.58
N ALA A 54 -6.52 7.40 3.43
CA ALA A 54 -6.91 7.90 4.76
C ALA A 54 -5.71 8.04 5.71
N GLN A 55 -4.69 7.20 5.57
CA GLN A 55 -3.40 7.34 6.27
C GLN A 55 -2.51 8.45 5.69
N GLY A 56 -2.97 9.17 4.65
CA GLY A 56 -2.23 10.26 4.00
C GLY A 56 -1.21 9.78 2.96
N LEU A 57 -1.32 8.52 2.51
CA LEU A 57 -0.46 7.97 1.46
C LEU A 57 -1.02 8.34 0.08
N GLY A 58 -0.13 8.81 -0.81
CA GLY A 58 -0.48 9.06 -2.20
C GLY A 58 -0.11 7.91 -3.14
N PRO A 59 -0.58 7.90 -4.39
CA PRO A 59 -0.14 6.90 -5.36
C PRO A 59 1.35 7.02 -5.66
N CYS A 60 2.00 5.88 -5.90
CA CYS A 60 3.32 5.85 -6.52
C CYS A 60 3.23 6.38 -7.95
N ARG A 61 3.97 7.44 -8.27
CA ARG A 61 4.01 8.02 -9.64
C ARG A 61 4.40 7.00 -10.70
N THR A 62 5.26 6.03 -10.36
CA THR A 62 5.68 4.96 -11.27
C THR A 62 4.59 3.91 -11.49
N CYS A 63 3.74 3.66 -10.49
CA CYS A 63 2.63 2.71 -10.60
C CYS A 63 1.34 3.33 -11.16
N GLU A 64 1.25 4.67 -11.14
CA GLU A 64 0.14 5.44 -11.72
C GLU A 64 0.27 5.62 -13.24
N THR A 65 1.46 5.34 -13.80
CA THR A 65 1.72 5.37 -15.25
C THR A 65 1.20 4.11 -15.91
#